data_AF-A0A821P8I9-F1
#
_entry.id   AF-A0A821P8I9-F1
#
_cell.length_a   1.000
_cell.length_b   1.000
_cell.length_c   1.000
_cell.angle_alpha   90.00
_cell.angle_beta   90.00
_cell.angle_gamma   90.00
#
_symmetry.space_group_name_H-M   'P 1'
#
loop_
_entity.id
_entity.type
_entity.pdbx_description
1 polymer ?
#
loop_
_entity_poly.entity_id
_entity_poly.type
_entity_poly.pdbx_seq_one_letter_code
_entity_poly.pdbx_strand_id
1 'polypeptide(L)'
;MFSLFLGKLDNEFFFEFSTKTLKVLEFSPEGTISTLKPKCFLLFNQKIDINELFKHLCIVRGDGHNIQNKELELLNEETAKTEFKSFIKQREGNDQQYVAFTFKDDLFKATEYTIQIPKDCPSVEGPLKATSEWSTNFR
;
A
#
# COMPACT_ATOMS: atom_id res chain seq x y z
N MET A 1 10.89 36.17 -53.32
CA MET A 1 9.91 36.61 -52.29
C MET A 1 9.42 35.34 -51.61
N PHE A 2 9.93 35.02 -50.41
CA PHE A 2 9.58 33.79 -49.70
C PHE A 2 8.43 34.10 -48.73
N SER A 3 7.30 33.42 -48.91
CA SER A 3 6.16 33.49 -47.99
C SER A 3 6.41 32.52 -46.83
N LEU A 4 6.51 33.06 -45.61
CA LEU A 4 6.54 32.30 -44.36
C LEU A 4 5.10 31.92 -44.00
N PHE A 5 4.79 30.62 -44.04
CA PHE A 5 3.59 30.10 -43.40
C PHE A 5 3.74 30.23 -41.88
N LEU A 6 3.06 31.22 -41.29
CA LEU A 6 2.83 31.31 -39.85
C LEU A 6 1.85 30.21 -39.46
N GLY A 7 2.35 29.11 -38.89
CA GLY A 7 1.53 28.08 -38.26
C GLY A 7 0.82 28.65 -37.04
N LYS A 8 -0.51 28.77 -37.11
CA LYS A 8 -1.36 29.22 -36.01
C LYS A 8 -1.69 28.02 -35.12
N LEU A 9 -1.30 28.07 -33.85
CA LEU A 9 -1.78 27.15 -32.82
C LEU A 9 -3.24 27.52 -32.51
N ASP A 10 -4.19 26.90 -33.19
CA ASP A 10 -5.63 27.22 -33.08
C ASP A 10 -6.40 26.33 -32.07
N ASN A 11 -5.73 25.45 -31.34
CA ASN A 11 -6.37 24.58 -30.35
C ASN A 11 -5.72 24.74 -28.97
N GLU A 12 -6.43 25.39 -28.05
CA GLU A 12 -6.16 25.28 -26.62
C GLU A 12 -6.58 23.87 -26.17
N PHE A 13 -5.59 23.02 -25.89
CA PHE A 13 -5.83 21.72 -25.28
C PHE A 13 -5.85 21.88 -23.76
N PHE A 14 -7.02 21.71 -23.17
CA PHE A 14 -7.16 21.58 -21.72
C PHE A 14 -6.96 20.12 -21.33
N PHE A 15 -5.97 19.87 -20.48
CA PHE A 15 -5.77 18.57 -19.84
C PHE A 15 -6.25 18.66 -18.40
N GLU A 16 -7.21 17.83 -18.03
CA GLU A 16 -7.63 17.65 -16.65
C GLU A 16 -7.13 16.29 -16.16
N PHE A 17 -6.53 16.26 -14.98
CA PHE A 17 -6.20 15.03 -14.28
C PHE A 17 -6.65 15.14 -12.83
N SER A 18 -7.13 14.02 -12.28
CA SER A 18 -7.55 13.92 -10.89
C SER A 18 -6.69 12.88 -10.19
N THR A 19 -6.20 13.23 -9.00
CA THR A 19 -5.40 12.33 -8.16
C THR A 19 -6.31 11.71 -7.11
N LYS A 20 -6.10 10.44 -6.78
CA LYS A 20 -6.90 9.74 -5.77
C LYS A 20 -6.22 9.87 -4.40
N THR A 21 -7.02 9.97 -3.35
CA THR A 21 -6.52 9.83 -1.97
C THR A 21 -6.18 8.37 -1.70
N LEU A 22 -5.13 8.14 -0.92
CA LEU A 22 -4.68 6.80 -0.55
C LEU A 22 -5.75 6.07 0.25
N LYS A 23 -6.11 4.86 -0.19
CA LYS A 23 -7.05 3.98 0.49
C LYS A 23 -6.60 2.52 0.39
N VAL A 24 -6.62 1.83 1.53
CA VAL A 24 -6.50 0.37 1.57
C VAL A 24 -7.82 -0.25 1.11
N LEU A 25 -7.73 -1.17 0.17
CA LEU A 25 -8.86 -1.90 -0.38
C LEU A 25 -9.03 -3.26 0.28
N GLU A 26 -7.93 -3.98 0.47
CA GLU A 26 -7.92 -5.36 0.97
C GLU A 26 -6.70 -5.58 1.86
N PHE A 27 -6.86 -6.44 2.86
CA PHE A 27 -5.80 -6.84 3.78
C PHE A 27 -5.83 -8.37 3.99
N SER A 28 -4.66 -8.94 4.24
CA SER A 28 -4.49 -10.32 4.70
C SER A 28 -3.25 -10.38 5.60
N PRO A 29 -3.22 -11.22 6.64
CA PRO A 29 -4.25 -12.17 7.04
C PRO A 29 -5.33 -11.55 7.93
N GLU A 30 -6.56 -12.04 7.85
CA GLU A 30 -7.66 -11.62 8.72
C GLU A 30 -7.97 -12.68 9.79
N GLY A 31 -8.43 -12.24 10.97
CA GLY A 31 -8.92 -13.14 12.02
C GLY A 31 -7.81 -13.93 12.72
N THR A 32 -8.06 -15.20 13.04
CA THR A 32 -7.10 -16.07 13.73
C THR A 32 -6.17 -16.77 12.76
N ILE A 33 -4.86 -16.62 12.97
CA ILE A 33 -3.81 -17.24 12.18
C ILE A 33 -3.13 -18.39 12.92
N SER A 34 -2.63 -19.38 12.17
CA SER A 34 -1.98 -20.59 12.71
C SER A 34 -0.45 -20.54 12.71
N THR A 35 0.13 -19.45 12.20
CA THR A 35 1.59 -19.27 12.07
C THR A 35 2.08 -18.09 12.90
N LEU A 36 3.27 -18.21 13.48
CA LEU A 36 3.95 -17.11 14.17
C LEU A 36 4.70 -16.19 13.21
N LYS A 37 4.84 -16.58 11.94
CA LYS A 37 5.36 -15.72 10.87
C LYS A 37 4.32 -15.53 9.77
N PRO A 38 3.25 -14.78 10.03
CA PRO A 38 2.28 -14.48 9.00
C PRO A 38 2.90 -13.61 7.91
N LYS A 39 2.59 -13.95 6.67
CA LYS A 39 2.79 -13.08 5.52
C LYS A 39 1.61 -12.13 5.45
N CYS A 40 1.88 -10.84 5.49
CA CYS A 40 0.90 -9.78 5.41
C CYS A 40 0.86 -9.20 3.99
N PHE A 41 -0.33 -8.76 3.58
CA PHE A 41 -0.60 -8.16 2.29
C PHE A 41 -1.57 -7.00 2.46
N LEU A 42 -1.22 -5.86 1.88
CA LEU A 42 -2.05 -4.65 1.81
C LEU A 42 -2.22 -4.28 0.34
N LEU A 43 -3.46 -4.24 -0.13
CA LEU A 43 -3.82 -3.73 -1.46
C LEU A 43 -4.38 -2.33 -1.35
N PHE A 44 -4.02 -1.47 -2.30
CA PHE A 44 -4.40 -0.08 -2.33
C PHE A 44 -5.13 0.28 -3.63
N ASN A 45 -5.76 1.45 -3.65
CA ASN A 45 -6.49 1.98 -4.80
C ASN A 45 -5.61 2.71 -5.84
N GLN A 46 -4.30 2.79 -5.60
CA GLN A 46 -3.31 3.49 -6.41
C GLN A 46 -1.90 2.94 -6.12
N LYS A 47 -0.89 3.40 -6.87
CA LYS A 47 0.50 3.00 -6.64
C LYS A 47 1.04 3.46 -5.29
N ILE A 48 1.98 2.71 -4.74
CA ILE A 48 2.52 2.90 -3.38
C ILE A 48 4.04 3.03 -3.40
N ASP A 49 4.54 3.99 -2.63
CA ASP A 49 5.96 4.12 -2.34
C ASP A 49 6.13 3.37 -1.04
N ILE A 50 6.74 2.20 -1.16
CA ILE A 50 6.90 1.26 -0.07
C ILE A 50 7.72 1.90 1.07
N ASN A 51 8.72 2.73 0.74
CA ASN A 51 9.56 3.37 1.75
C ASN A 51 8.76 4.42 2.53
N GLU A 52 7.94 5.22 1.83
CA GLU A 52 7.07 6.19 2.48
C GLU A 52 5.94 5.52 3.27
N LEU A 53 5.32 4.46 2.74
CA LEU A 53 4.31 3.69 3.48
C LEU A 53 4.90 3.16 4.78
N PHE A 54 6.07 2.53 4.75
CA PHE A 54 6.66 1.95 5.95
C PHE A 54 6.94 3.00 7.02
N LYS A 55 7.37 4.22 6.65
CA LYS A 55 7.52 5.32 7.63
C LYS A 55 6.25 5.65 8.42
N HIS A 56 5.08 5.33 7.86
CA HIS A 56 3.78 5.63 8.46
C HIS A 56 3.03 4.38 8.96
N LEU A 57 3.36 3.19 8.45
CA LEU A 57 2.76 1.93 8.86
C LEU A 57 3.03 1.69 10.36
N CYS A 58 1.95 1.54 11.13
CA CYS A 58 2.01 1.27 12.55
C CYS A 58 1.46 -0.13 12.81
N ILE A 59 2.21 -0.97 13.53
CA ILE A 59 1.74 -2.30 13.94
C ILE A 59 1.88 -2.38 15.47
N VAL A 60 0.76 -2.52 16.15
CA VAL A 60 0.68 -2.45 17.61
C VAL A 60 0.24 -3.81 18.15
N ARG A 61 1.04 -4.37 19.04
CA ARG A 61 0.70 -5.57 19.80
C ARG A 61 -0.37 -5.24 20.85
N GLY A 62 -1.20 -6.21 21.24
CA GLY A 62 -2.31 -5.99 22.18
C GLY A 62 -1.92 -5.48 23.58
N ASP A 63 -0.64 -5.52 23.94
CA ASP A 63 -0.11 -4.91 25.17
C ASP A 63 0.42 -3.47 24.98
N GLY A 64 0.21 -2.89 23.79
CA GLY A 64 0.63 -1.53 23.42
C GLY A 64 2.05 -1.44 22.86
N HIS A 65 2.78 -2.56 22.70
CA HIS A 65 4.11 -2.50 22.10
C HIS A 65 4.04 -2.29 20.57
N ASN A 66 4.69 -1.24 20.08
CA ASN A 66 4.81 -0.97 18.65
C ASN A 66 5.93 -1.82 18.03
N ILE A 67 5.59 -2.65 17.04
CA ILE A 67 6.56 -3.31 16.18
C ILE A 67 7.20 -2.26 15.28
N GLN A 68 8.53 -2.18 15.31
CA GLN A 68 9.29 -1.22 14.52
C GLN A 68 9.43 -1.70 13.08
N ASN A 69 9.51 -0.77 12.13
CA ASN A 69 9.72 -1.10 10.71
C ASN A 69 10.95 -1.96 10.43
N LYS A 70 12.00 -1.82 11.25
CA LYS A 70 13.21 -2.65 11.15
C LYS A 70 12.98 -4.13 11.48
N GLU A 71 11.88 -4.45 12.16
CA GLU A 71 11.45 -5.82 12.51
C GLU A 71 10.60 -6.45 11.40
N LEU A 72 10.30 -5.70 10.34
CA LEU A 72 9.58 -6.17 9.16
C LEU A 72 10.55 -6.52 8.03
N GLU A 73 10.13 -7.46 7.20
CA GLU A 73 10.86 -7.92 6.01
C GLU A 73 9.90 -7.90 4.82
N LEU A 74 10.28 -7.20 3.75
CA LEU A 74 9.51 -7.20 2.50
C LEU A 74 9.60 -8.55 1.81
N LEU A 75 8.46 -9.05 1.33
CA LEU A 75 8.45 -10.22 0.47
C LEU A 75 8.89 -9.82 -0.94
N ASN A 76 9.73 -10.66 -1.56
CA ASN A 76 10.04 -10.47 -2.97
C ASN A 76 8.80 -10.71 -3.85
N GLU A 77 8.85 -10.18 -5.07
CA GLU A 77 7.71 -10.19 -5.99
C GLU A 77 7.22 -11.61 -6.31
N GLU A 78 8.13 -12.56 -6.52
CA GLU A 78 7.80 -13.95 -6.82
C GLU A 78 7.04 -14.63 -5.68
N THR A 79 7.50 -14.41 -4.45
CA THR A 79 6.84 -14.92 -3.23
C THR A 79 5.48 -14.27 -3.06
N ALA A 80 5.38 -12.95 -3.19
CA ALA A 80 4.12 -12.23 -3.07
C ALA A 80 3.09 -12.71 -4.12
N LYS A 81 3.51 -12.87 -5.38
CA LYS A 81 2.65 -13.36 -6.47
C LYS A 81 2.21 -14.82 -6.26
N THR A 82 3.04 -15.63 -5.61
CA THR A 82 2.69 -17.03 -5.29
C THR A 82 1.67 -17.09 -4.14
N GLU A 83 1.94 -16.37 -3.05
CA GLU A 83 1.14 -16.41 -1.82
C GLU A 83 -0.20 -15.69 -1.97
N PHE A 84 -0.20 -14.52 -2.64
CA PHE A 84 -1.37 -13.65 -2.77
C PHE A 84 -1.95 -13.64 -4.19
N LYS A 85 -1.72 -14.73 -4.94
CA LYS A 85 -2.14 -14.90 -6.33
C LYS A 85 -3.61 -14.58 -6.55
N SER A 86 -4.48 -15.00 -5.62
CA SER A 86 -5.93 -14.77 -5.70
C SER A 86 -6.29 -13.28 -5.62
N PHE A 87 -5.66 -12.53 -4.72
CA PHE A 87 -5.86 -11.09 -4.56
C PHE A 87 -5.32 -10.32 -5.77
N ILE A 88 -4.12 -10.67 -6.23
CA ILE A 88 -3.47 -9.99 -7.36
C ILE A 88 -4.21 -10.26 -8.67
N LYS A 89 -4.61 -11.52 -8.95
CA LYS A 89 -5.30 -11.86 -10.20
C LYS A 89 -6.70 -11.28 -10.33
N GLN A 90 -7.39 -11.02 -9.22
CA GLN A 90 -8.71 -10.40 -9.26
C GLN A 90 -8.66 -8.96 -9.82
N ARG A 91 -7.47 -8.36 -9.91
CA ARG A 91 -7.27 -7.02 -10.46
C ARG A 91 -6.12 -6.99 -11.46
N GLU A 92 -6.42 -7.36 -12.71
CA GLU A 92 -5.47 -7.26 -13.82
C GLU A 92 -4.87 -5.83 -13.93
N GLY A 93 -3.53 -5.73 -13.96
CA GLY A 93 -2.80 -4.45 -14.12
C GLY A 93 -2.33 -3.77 -12.83
N ASN A 94 -2.50 -4.39 -11.66
CA ASN A 94 -2.25 -3.77 -10.34
C ASN A 94 -0.90 -4.13 -9.67
N ASP A 95 0.12 -4.54 -10.43
CA ASP A 95 1.40 -5.02 -9.90
C ASP A 95 2.17 -4.01 -9.00
N GLN A 96 1.74 -2.75 -8.97
CA GLN A 96 2.36 -1.67 -8.16
C GLN A 96 1.44 -1.09 -7.07
N GLN A 97 0.27 -1.68 -6.85
CA GLN A 97 -0.74 -1.17 -5.90
C GLN A 97 -0.78 -1.97 -4.60
N TYR A 98 0.23 -2.80 -4.31
CA TYR A 98 0.26 -3.61 -3.10
C TYR A 98 1.61 -3.59 -2.40
N VAL A 99 1.58 -3.95 -1.13
CA VAL A 99 2.76 -4.22 -0.31
C VAL A 99 2.57 -5.55 0.39
N ALA A 100 3.60 -6.40 0.31
CA ALA A 100 3.62 -7.68 0.99
C ALA A 100 4.86 -7.78 1.88
N PHE A 101 4.69 -8.19 3.13
CA PHE A 101 5.76 -8.25 4.12
C PHE A 101 5.54 -9.39 5.12
N THR A 102 6.56 -9.70 5.89
CA THR A 102 6.54 -10.62 7.03
C THR A 102 7.30 -10.01 8.19
N PHE A 103 7.26 -10.67 9.34
CA PHE A 103 8.05 -10.33 10.52
C PHE A 103 9.37 -11.08 10.51
N LYS A 104 10.46 -10.39 10.87
CA LYS A 104 11.80 -11.00 10.97
C LYS A 104 11.86 -12.03 12.09
N ASP A 105 11.26 -11.69 13.22
CA ASP A 105 11.13 -12.56 14.39
C ASP A 105 9.72 -13.16 14.46
N ASP A 106 9.59 -14.26 15.21
CA ASP A 106 8.29 -14.88 15.45
C ASP A 106 7.40 -13.95 16.30
N LEU A 107 6.13 -13.86 15.90
CA LEU A 107 5.09 -13.22 16.69
C LEU A 107 4.76 -14.03 17.95
N PHE A 108 4.14 -13.35 18.90
CA PHE A 108 3.70 -13.93 20.16
C PHE A 108 2.41 -14.73 19.93
N LYS A 109 2.32 -15.89 20.58
CA LYS A 109 1.12 -16.74 20.56
C LYS A 109 -0.06 -16.02 21.20
N ALA A 110 -1.26 -16.31 20.69
CA ALA A 110 -2.54 -15.84 21.25
C ALA A 110 -2.56 -14.33 21.51
N THR A 111 -1.89 -13.57 20.65
CA THR A 111 -1.68 -12.13 20.81
C THR A 111 -2.32 -11.40 19.65
N GLU A 112 -3.11 -10.37 19.94
CA GLU A 112 -3.71 -9.54 18.90
C GLU A 112 -2.71 -8.51 18.39
N TYR A 113 -2.71 -8.31 17.08
CA TYR A 113 -1.91 -7.31 16.39
C TYR A 113 -2.83 -6.40 15.60
N THR A 114 -2.75 -5.10 15.86
CA THR A 114 -3.47 -4.07 15.12
C THR A 114 -2.53 -3.44 14.11
N ILE A 115 -2.92 -3.44 12.84
CA ILE A 115 -2.21 -2.72 11.77
C ILE A 115 -2.97 -1.44 11.49
N GLN A 116 -2.23 -0.34 11.38
CA GLN A 116 -2.78 0.99 11.18
C GLN A 116 -2.00 1.72 10.10
N ILE A 117 -2.74 2.39 9.21
CA ILE A 117 -2.22 3.41 8.31
C ILE A 117 -2.85 4.72 8.75
N PRO A 118 -2.06 5.65 9.32
CA PRO A 118 -2.61 6.88 9.87
C PRO A 118 -3.20 7.74 8.76
N LYS A 119 -4.11 8.62 9.16
CA LYS A 119 -4.45 9.79 8.33
C LYS A 119 -3.17 10.53 7.95
N ASP A 120 -3.20 11.24 6.84
CA ASP A 120 -2.07 11.99 6.31
C ASP A 120 -0.92 11.15 5.72
N CYS A 121 -1.06 9.81 5.65
CA CYS A 121 -0.14 8.96 4.90
C CYS A 121 -0.06 9.42 3.42
N PRO A 122 1.13 9.70 2.88
CA PRO A 122 1.29 10.30 1.55
C PRO A 122 0.88 9.34 0.41
N SER A 123 0.36 9.92 -0.69
CA SER A 123 0.21 9.22 -1.96
C SER A 123 1.46 9.38 -2.83
N VAL A 124 1.71 8.41 -3.70
CA VAL A 124 2.72 8.49 -4.76
C VAL A 124 2.24 9.30 -5.95
N GLU A 125 0.96 9.24 -6.26
CA GLU A 125 0.41 9.77 -7.51
C GLU A 125 0.04 11.26 -7.42
N GLY A 126 0.26 11.90 -6.27
CA GLY A 126 -0.01 13.32 -6.12
C GLY A 126 0.06 13.82 -4.69
N PRO A 127 -0.30 15.10 -4.47
CA PRO A 127 -0.22 15.75 -3.16
C PRO A 127 -1.29 15.26 -2.16
N LEU A 128 -2.29 14.51 -2.62
CA LEU A 128 -3.40 14.07 -1.79
C LEU A 128 -2.99 12.91 -0.88
N LYS A 129 -3.19 13.11 0.42
CA LYS A 129 -2.87 12.12 1.46
C LYS A 129 -4.08 11.25 1.78
N ALA A 130 -3.88 10.21 2.59
CA ALA A 130 -4.96 9.47 3.23
C ALA A 130 -5.82 10.44 4.07
N THR A 131 -7.13 10.49 3.81
CA THR A 131 -8.06 11.43 4.46
C THR A 131 -8.61 10.92 5.78
N SER A 132 -8.51 9.62 6.02
CA SER A 132 -8.90 8.95 7.26
C SER A 132 -7.86 7.92 7.64
N GLU A 133 -7.75 7.64 8.93
CA GLU A 133 -7.04 6.46 9.40
C GLU A 133 -7.73 5.19 8.89
N TRP A 134 -6.92 4.20 8.53
CA TRP A 134 -7.38 2.84 8.27
C TRP A 134 -6.73 1.91 9.30
N SER A 135 -7.50 0.98 9.85
CA SER A 135 -7.00 0.01 10.81
C SER A 135 -7.71 -1.33 10.68
N THR A 136 -6.99 -2.41 10.98
CA THR A 136 -7.55 -3.76 11.11
C THR A 136 -6.73 -4.57 12.11
N ASN A 137 -7.19 -5.77 12.47
CA ASN A 137 -6.48 -6.65 13.38
C ASN A 137 -6.48 -8.12 12.94
N PHE A 138 -5.53 -8.86 13.48
CA PHE A 138 -5.45 -10.32 13.42
C PHE A 138 -4.87 -10.86 14.73
N ARG A 139 -5.02 -12.16 14.97
CA ARG A 139 -4.60 -12.83 16.21
C ARG A 139 -3.93 -14.17 15.96
#